data_AF-A0A1S2L9H7-F1
#
_entry.id   AF-A0A1S2L9H7-F1
#
_cell.length_a   1.000
_cell.length_b   1.000
_cell.length_c   1.000
_cell.angle_alpha   90.00
_cell.angle_beta   90.00
_cell.angle_gamma   90.00
#
_symmetry.space_group_name_H-M   'P 1'
#
loop_
_entity.id
_entity.type
_entity.pdbx_description
1 polymer ?
#
loop_
_entity_poly.entity_id
_entity_poly.type
_entity_poly.pdbx_seq_one_letter_code
_entity_poly.pdbx_strand_id
1 'polypeptide(L)'
;MTINIREATNQLNFNGYWCDEKKVRQLIKSGEIKAIKIKGRYSIHPYEIEKFLHNLQYSGTAFEMGIDDKVKIERLLKEVERLKNEVSKLEYENVNLKISLGIMPF
;
A
#
# COMPACT_ATOMS: atom_id res chain seq x y z
N MET A 1 19.53 -15.02 6.40
CA MET A 1 19.02 -16.09 5.50
C MET A 1 18.52 -15.43 4.23
N THR A 2 18.80 -15.97 3.06
CA THR A 2 18.33 -15.43 1.77
C THR A 2 17.42 -16.44 1.08
N ILE A 3 16.54 -15.94 0.23
CA ILE A 3 15.55 -16.73 -0.52
C ILE A 3 15.80 -16.63 -2.03
N ASN A 4 15.38 -17.67 -2.75
CA ASN A 4 15.43 -17.70 -4.20
C ASN A 4 14.17 -17.08 -4.83
N ILE A 5 14.13 -17.03 -6.16
CA ILE A 5 13.00 -16.43 -6.90
C ILE A 5 11.68 -17.15 -6.63
N ARG A 6 11.68 -18.49 -6.58
CA ARG A 6 10.47 -19.28 -6.34
C ARG A 6 9.90 -19.01 -4.94
N GLU A 7 10.78 -18.95 -3.94
CA GLU A 7 10.41 -18.62 -2.57
C GLU A 7 9.88 -17.18 -2.46
N ALA A 8 10.53 -16.21 -3.12
CA ALA A 8 10.06 -14.84 -3.19
C ALA A 8 8.68 -14.73 -3.86
N THR A 9 8.45 -15.46 -4.96
CA THR A 9 7.13 -15.56 -5.61
C THR A 9 6.07 -16.11 -4.64
N ASN A 10 6.39 -17.18 -3.91
CA ASN A 10 5.47 -17.74 -2.92
C ASN A 10 5.16 -16.74 -1.78
N GLN A 11 6.17 -16.02 -1.29
CA GLN A 11 5.96 -15.00 -0.26
C GLN A 11 5.10 -13.84 -0.75
N LEU A 12 5.35 -13.33 -1.96
CA LEU A 12 4.53 -12.27 -2.55
C LEU A 12 3.07 -12.72 -2.71
N ASN A 13 2.85 -13.93 -3.23
CA ASN A 13 1.51 -14.50 -3.39
C ASN A 13 0.80 -14.68 -2.05
N PHE A 14 1.52 -15.16 -1.03
CA PHE A 14 0.98 -15.32 0.33
C PHE A 14 0.54 -13.99 0.95
N ASN A 15 1.25 -12.90 0.64
CA ASN A 15 0.91 -11.55 1.09
C ASN A 15 -0.06 -10.81 0.14
N GLY A 16 -0.74 -11.54 -0.75
CA GLY A 16 -1.78 -10.98 -1.62
C GLY A 16 -1.28 -10.29 -2.90
N TYR A 17 0.03 -10.29 -3.16
CA TYR A 17 0.59 -9.81 -4.43
C TYR A 17 0.75 -10.96 -5.43
N TRP A 18 -0.29 -11.21 -6.21
CA TRP A 18 -0.32 -12.31 -7.17
C TRP A 18 0.64 -12.08 -8.35
N CYS A 19 1.69 -12.91 -8.44
CA CYS A 19 2.73 -12.81 -9.47
C CYS A 19 3.38 -14.16 -9.79
N ASP A 20 4.07 -14.20 -10.93
CA ASP A 20 4.89 -15.33 -11.36
C ASP A 20 6.39 -15.04 -11.21
N GLU A 21 7.24 -16.05 -11.44
CA GLU A 21 8.70 -15.86 -11.38
C GLU A 21 9.22 -14.84 -12.42
N LYS A 22 8.55 -14.67 -13.56
CA LYS A 22 8.96 -13.71 -14.59
C LYS A 22 8.78 -12.29 -14.07
N LYS A 23 7.68 -12.02 -13.38
CA LYS A 23 7.40 -10.74 -12.74
C LYS A 23 8.41 -10.45 -11.64
N VAL A 24 8.74 -11.42 -10.78
CA VAL A 24 9.78 -11.25 -9.76
C VAL A 24 11.14 -10.90 -10.38
N ARG A 25 11.51 -11.54 -11.50
CA ARG A 25 12.73 -11.19 -12.24
C ARG A 25 12.68 -9.78 -12.81
N GLN A 26 11.52 -9.31 -13.26
CA GLN A 26 11.35 -7.92 -13.71
C GLN A 26 11.51 -6.93 -12.56
N LEU A 27 10.90 -7.19 -11.40
CA LEU A 27 11.02 -6.37 -10.20
C LEU A 27 12.48 -6.26 -9.72
N ILE A 28 13.25 -7.34 -9.85
CA ILE A 28 14.68 -7.32 -9.57
C ILE A 28 15.44 -6.48 -10.61
N LYS A 29 15.08 -6.58 -11.90
CA LYS A 29 15.72 -5.82 -12.98
C LYS A 29 15.39 -4.33 -12.94
N SER A 30 14.18 -3.95 -12.53
CA SER A 30 13.77 -2.56 -12.33
C SER A 30 14.40 -1.94 -11.08
N GLY A 31 14.95 -2.76 -10.19
CA GLY A 31 15.55 -2.33 -8.92
C GLY A 31 14.54 -2.16 -7.79
N GLU A 32 13.27 -2.52 -8.00
CA GLU A 32 12.22 -2.48 -6.98
C GLU A 32 12.47 -3.50 -5.85
N ILE A 33 13.06 -4.65 -6.17
CA ILE A 33 13.52 -5.65 -5.20
C ILE A 33 15.03 -5.83 -5.37
N LYS A 34 15.82 -5.54 -4.32
CA LYS A 34 17.26 -5.79 -4.39
C LYS A 34 17.57 -7.27 -4.27
N ALA A 35 18.46 -7.75 -5.12
CA ALA A 35 18.95 -9.12 -5.10
C ALA A 35 20.44 -9.18 -5.43
N ILE A 36 21.12 -10.17 -4.89
CA ILE A 36 22.51 -10.48 -5.21
C ILE A 36 22.52 -11.66 -6.17
N LYS A 37 23.32 -11.58 -7.24
CA LYS A 37 23.49 -12.67 -8.19
C LYS A 37 24.72 -13.51 -7.82
N ILE A 38 24.52 -14.74 -7.38
CA ILE A 38 25.58 -15.68 -6.98
C ILE A 38 25.54 -16.87 -7.93
N LYS A 39 26.63 -17.12 -8.67
CA LYS A 39 26.76 -18.26 -9.61
C LYS A 39 25.57 -18.36 -10.59
N GLY A 40 25.11 -17.23 -11.12
CA GLY A 40 23.99 -17.17 -12.06
C GLY A 40 22.59 -17.24 -11.44
N ARG A 41 22.46 -17.46 -10.12
CA ARG A 41 21.18 -17.51 -9.40
C ARG A 41 20.97 -16.23 -8.59
N TYR A 42 19.72 -15.77 -8.50
CA TYR A 42 19.36 -14.64 -7.65
C TYR A 42 19.12 -15.12 -6.22
N SER A 43 19.69 -14.35 -5.28
CA SER A 43 19.56 -14.52 -3.84
C SER A 43 19.02 -13.21 -3.28
N ILE A 44 17.82 -13.25 -2.70
CA ILE A 44 17.05 -12.09 -2.25
C ILE A 44 17.01 -12.13 -0.73
N HIS A 45 17.20 -10.99 -0.07
CA HIS A 45 16.98 -10.91 1.38
C HIS A 45 15.47 -10.78 1.64
N PRO A 46 14.85 -11.55 2.55
CA PRO A 46 13.41 -11.46 2.82
C PRO A 46 12.91 -10.03 3.11
N TYR A 47 13.72 -9.24 3.82
CA TYR A 47 13.48 -7.81 4.04
C TYR A 47 13.20 -7.01 2.76
N GLU A 48 13.82 -7.34 1.62
CA GLU A 48 13.57 -6.64 0.36
C GLU A 48 12.17 -6.94 -0.20
N ILE A 49 11.62 -8.13 0.08
CA ILE A 49 10.22 -8.47 -0.24
C ILE A 49 9.26 -7.72 0.66
N GLU A 50 9.52 -7.71 1.97
CA GLU A 50 8.72 -6.98 2.95
C GLU A 50 8.72 -5.47 2.64
N LYS A 51 9.90 -4.91 2.35
CA LYS A 51 10.07 -3.52 1.97
C LYS A 51 9.29 -3.18 0.69
N PHE A 52 9.34 -4.05 -0.31
CA PHE A 52 8.58 -3.89 -1.54
C PHE A 52 7.07 -3.88 -1.28
N LEU A 53 6.56 -4.85 -0.50
CA LEU A 53 5.15 -4.94 -0.13
C LEU A 53 4.70 -3.72 0.68
N HIS A 54 5.51 -3.29 1.64
CA HIS A 54 5.25 -2.09 2.43
C HIS A 54 5.20 -0.83 1.55
N ASN A 55 6.14 -0.68 0.62
CA ASN A 55 6.11 0.41 -0.36
C ASN A 55 4.84 0.39 -1.20
N LEU A 56 4.44 -0.79 -1.68
CA LEU A 56 3.22 -0.93 -2.48
C LEU A 56 1.98 -0.53 -1.68
N GLN A 57 1.89 -0.93 -0.41
CA GLN A 57 0.76 -0.66 0.46
C GLN A 57 0.61 0.85 0.76
N TYR A 58 1.71 1.55 0.98
CA TYR A 58 1.70 2.94 1.44
C TYR A 58 2.03 3.97 0.36
N SER A 59 2.28 3.55 -0.88
CA SER A 59 2.54 4.46 -2.00
C SER A 59 1.41 5.48 -2.17
N GLY A 60 1.75 6.76 -2.28
CA GLY A 60 0.78 7.85 -2.39
C GLY A 60 0.12 8.26 -1.08
N THR A 61 0.33 7.53 0.02
CA THR A 61 -0.21 7.88 1.34
C THR A 61 0.76 8.74 2.14
N ALA A 62 0.32 9.29 3.28
CA ALA A 62 1.21 9.96 4.21
C ALA A 62 2.26 9.03 4.87
N PHE A 63 2.20 7.73 4.63
CA PHE A 63 3.11 6.73 5.20
C PHE A 63 4.07 6.13 4.17
N GLU A 64 4.13 6.71 2.96
CA GLU A 64 5.08 6.31 1.94
C GLU A 64 6.53 6.41 2.45
N MET A 65 7.34 5.37 2.26
CA MET A 65 8.73 5.39 2.74
C MET A 65 9.56 6.42 1.97
N GLY A 66 10.39 7.17 2.68
CA GLY A 66 11.35 8.11 2.10
C GLY A 66 10.78 9.50 1.81
N ILE A 67 9.52 9.78 2.15
CA ILE A 67 9.00 11.15 2.17
C ILE A 67 9.45 11.85 3.45
N ASP A 68 9.67 13.17 3.36
CA ASP A 68 9.97 13.98 4.53
C ASP A 68 8.72 14.28 5.37
N ASP A 69 8.93 14.75 6.60
CA ASP A 69 7.85 15.04 7.55
C ASP A 69 6.92 16.15 7.06
N LYS A 70 7.41 17.09 6.24
CA LYS A 70 6.58 18.16 5.68
C LYS A 70 5.58 17.58 4.67
N VAL A 71 6.04 16.76 3.73
CA VAL A 71 5.18 16.06 2.76
C VAL A 71 4.18 15.17 3.47
N LYS A 72 4.61 14.47 4.54
CA LYS A 72 3.72 13.67 5.38
C LYS A 72 2.62 14.51 6.02
N ILE A 73 2.96 15.65 6.64
CA ILE A 73 1.99 16.57 7.25
C ILE A 73 1.02 17.10 6.20
N GLU A 74 1.51 17.54 5.03
CA GLU A 74 0.65 18.04 3.95
C GLU A 74 -0.36 16.99 3.47
N ARG A 75 0.07 15.73 3.31
CA ARG A 75 -0.82 14.61 2.93
C ARG A 75 -1.85 14.32 4.02
N LEU A 76 -1.45 14.33 5.30
CA LEU A 76 -2.38 14.13 6.41
C LEU A 76 -3.43 15.24 6.51
N LEU A 77 -3.03 16.50 6.32
CA LEU A 77 -3.96 17.63 6.36
C LEU A 77 -5.01 17.54 5.24
N LYS A 78 -4.59 17.18 4.02
CA LYS A 78 -5.52 16.92 2.91
C LYS A 78 -6.49 15.78 3.20
N GLU A 79 -6.00 14.70 3.81
CA GLU A 79 -6.86 13.57 4.19
C GLU A 79 -7.87 13.95 5.28
N VAL A 80 -7.46 14.73 6.27
CA VAL A 80 -8.36 15.27 7.30
C VAL A 80 -9.45 16.15 6.67
N GLU A 81 -9.09 17.01 5.72
CA GLU A 81 -10.06 17.85 4.99
C GLU A 81 -11.06 16.99 4.19
N ARG A 82 -10.55 16.00 3.45
CA ARG A 82 -11.38 15.05 2.68
C ARG A 82 -12.37 14.32 3.59
N LEU A 83 -11.90 13.80 4.73
CA LEU A 83 -12.72 13.06 5.68
C LEU A 83 -13.79 13.95 6.33
N LYS A 84 -13.46 15.20 6.67
CA LYS A 84 -14.46 16.16 7.18
C LYS A 84 -15.58 16.39 6.17
N ASN A 85 -15.23 16.58 4.90
CA ASN A 85 -16.23 16.75 3.84
C ASN A 85 -17.10 15.50 3.66
N GLU A 86 -16.51 14.31 3.76
CA GLU A 86 -17.23 13.04 3.68
C GLU A 86 -18.20 12.86 4.86
N VAL A 87 -17.78 13.18 6.08
CA VAL A 87 -18.64 13.20 7.28
C VAL A 87 -19.81 14.16 7.08
N SER A 88 -19.56 15.41 6.68
CA SER A 88 -20.64 16.37 6.47
C SER A 88 -21.63 15.93 5.39
N LYS A 89 -21.14 15.28 4.33
CA LYS A 89 -22.01 14.71 3.28
C LYS A 89 -22.88 13.58 3.83
N LEU A 90 -22.28 12.65 4.59
CA LEU A 90 -23.00 11.53 5.20
C LEU A 90 -24.01 11.99 6.25
N GLU A 91 -23.68 13.01 7.04
CA GLU A 91 -24.61 13.63 7.99
C GLU A 91 -25.83 14.21 7.27
N TYR A 92 -25.61 14.94 6.17
CA TYR A 92 -26.68 15.48 5.35
C TYR A 92 -27.56 14.37 4.74
N GLU A 93 -26.96 13.32 4.18
CA GLU A 93 -27.68 12.16 3.64
C GLU A 93 -28.49 11.46 4.73
N ASN A 94 -27.93 11.29 5.92
CA ASN A 94 -28.60 10.68 7.06
C ASN A 94 -29.82 11.48 7.51
N VAL A 95 -29.70 12.81 7.61
CA VAL A 95 -30.83 13.71 7.91
C VAL A 95 -31.94 13.57 6.87
N ASN A 96 -31.61 13.58 5.58
CA ASN A 96 -32.60 13.43 4.51
C ASN A 96 -33.31 12.08 4.54
N LEU A 97 -32.57 11.00 4.83
CA LEU A 97 -33.14 9.66 4.98
C LEU A 97 -34.07 9.58 6.19
N LYS A 98 -33.67 10.15 7.34
CA LYS A 98 -34.53 10.22 8.54
C LYS A 98 -35.83 10.96 8.24
N ILE A 99 -35.76 12.12 7.58
CA ILE A 99 -36.95 12.88 7.15
C ILE A 99 -37.83 12.02 6.24
N SER A 100 -37.24 11.34 5.26
CA SER A 100 -37.98 10.47 4.32
C SER A 100 -38.66 9.28 5.01
N LEU A 101 -38.10 8.82 6.13
CA LEU A 101 -38.65 7.76 6.98
C LEU A 101 -39.62 8.28 8.05
N GLY A 102 -39.90 9.58 8.09
CA GLY A 102 -40.76 10.19 9.12
C GLY A 102 -40.12 10.26 10.51
N ILE A 103 -38.81 10.06 10.60
CA ILE A 103 -38.03 10.20 11.84
C ILE A 103 -37.63 11.67 11.96
N MET A 104 -38.16 12.38 12.96
CA MET A 104 -37.73 13.76 13.20
C MET A 104 -36.26 13.79 13.65
N PRO A 105 -35.39 14.56 12.98
CA PRO A 105 -34.06 14.85 13.51
C PRO A 105 -34.21 15.77 14.74
N PHE A 106 -33.64 15.34 15.86
CA PHE A 106 -33.63 16.07 17.14
C PHE A 106 -32.74 17.31 17.07
#